data_AF-A0A7J4EWG3-F1
#
_entry.id   AF-A0A7J4EWG3-F1
#
_cell.length_a   1.000
_cell.length_b   1.000
_cell.length_c   1.000
_cell.angle_alpha   90.00
_cell.angle_beta   90.00
_cell.angle_gamma   90.00
#
_symmetry.space_group_name_H-M   'P 1'
#
loop_
_entity.id
_entity.type
_entity.pdbx_description
1 polymer ?
#
loop_
_entity_poly.entity_id
_entity_poly.type
_entity_poly.pdbx_seq_one_letter_code
_entity_poly.pdbx_strand_id
1 'polypeptide(L)'
;MVKVFVNNREKDGKTLREVIEGEPYLEGSNIVIVKGVKKEVKRSRKYKILTTKGTMIVAVTEDSKVVDFWNKNYKKFVNKSVRWRSIGDVAFGPIPIDLEMSKKPQKVKKWDVILSISGFDKSEGHLIFIKRDTTEIYGIDNPKIGVLIGGKRVLSQLTPEDRIISIEPVRESKEMVDYLTTRDLDIELEEGWRIWTYCKGELEGPPEAVEHVLALVEDGYFQIHQHTNTFIADCRLKSLEVEGENLDDRFRGAITVRNTGDGVGKVYIYREGRTSTPSHTVVGRITEGMELVDFSDEGFITVKFKPERLNVLGMTQAKASEVFRRYGIEHRREGDVEDEAIVVEQIPEYTLEVLRAKEVTTRGLSPDKLLYIELFDNKAPRTAWYFRKTTGLTIRKIGKLKVYFKIGDMVIFERNERYARGLLPENTPKDKVEGGYIGVTNMVRKLKGYIGVRFSPNDKYGPTGETFEATNIVGRVVKNIEVLKKAKVGDEVYIYEVRNDHVKS
;
A
#
# COMPACT_ATOMS: atom_id res chain seq x y z
N MET A 1 22.34 -12.75 29.46
CA MET A 1 20.99 -12.31 29.04
C MET A 1 21.04 -10.81 28.96
N VAL A 2 20.52 -10.24 27.87
CA VAL A 2 20.40 -8.79 27.66
C VAL A 2 18.95 -8.39 27.81
N LYS A 3 18.69 -7.15 28.22
CA LYS A 3 17.36 -6.57 28.25
C LYS A 3 17.04 -5.92 26.93
N VAL A 4 15.89 -6.27 26.38
CA VAL A 4 15.35 -5.73 25.13
C VAL A 4 13.89 -5.36 25.31
N PHE A 5 13.34 -4.59 24.37
CA PHE A 5 11.93 -4.22 24.35
C PHE A 5 11.22 -4.90 23.19
N VAL A 6 10.44 -5.93 23.45
CA VAL A 6 9.64 -6.63 22.43
C VAL A 6 8.21 -6.10 22.47
N ASN A 7 7.73 -5.51 21.36
CA ASN A 7 6.41 -4.88 21.26
C ASN A 7 6.13 -3.90 22.42
N ASN A 8 7.15 -3.11 22.79
CA ASN A 8 7.18 -2.17 23.92
C ASN A 8 7.09 -2.80 25.32
N ARG A 9 7.40 -4.09 25.47
CA ARG A 9 7.50 -4.78 26.76
C ARG A 9 8.93 -5.21 27.02
N GLU A 10 9.45 -4.95 28.21
CA GLU A 10 10.79 -5.38 28.61
C GLU A 10 10.83 -6.92 28.71
N LYS A 11 11.86 -7.51 28.11
CA LYS A 11 12.15 -8.95 28.17
C LYS A 11 13.65 -9.17 28.26
N ASP A 12 14.03 -10.29 28.87
CA ASP A 12 15.40 -10.75 29.01
C ASP A 12 15.63 -11.99 28.14
N GLY A 13 16.71 -12.02 27.38
CA GLY A 13 17.09 -13.19 26.58
C GLY A 13 18.44 -13.03 25.93
N LYS A 14 18.90 -14.06 25.22
CA LYS A 14 20.13 -14.02 24.41
C LYS A 14 19.82 -13.93 22.92
N THR A 15 18.82 -14.67 22.47
CA THR A 15 18.46 -14.78 21.05
C THR A 15 17.09 -14.18 20.75
N LEU A 16 16.85 -13.83 19.48
CA LEU A 16 15.55 -13.34 19.03
C LEU A 16 14.44 -14.37 19.32
N ARG A 17 14.70 -15.66 19.08
CA ARG A 17 13.78 -16.77 19.36
C ARG A 17 13.27 -16.79 20.81
N GLU A 18 14.18 -16.63 21.77
CA GLU A 18 13.85 -16.63 23.21
C GLU A 18 12.94 -15.46 23.58
N VAL A 19 13.26 -14.25 23.13
CA VAL A 19 12.52 -13.05 23.58
C VAL A 19 11.15 -12.89 22.91
N ILE A 20 10.96 -13.44 21.70
CA ILE A 20 9.67 -13.37 21.02
C ILE A 20 8.71 -14.51 21.42
N GLU A 21 9.15 -15.45 22.26
CA GLU A 21 8.29 -16.53 22.72
C GLU A 21 7.02 -15.98 23.39
N GLY A 22 5.86 -16.52 23.00
CA GLY A 22 4.54 -16.07 23.44
C GLY A 22 4.03 -14.77 22.79
N GLU A 23 4.84 -14.08 21.98
CA GLU A 23 4.37 -12.92 21.22
C GLU A 23 3.61 -13.35 19.96
N PRO A 24 2.67 -12.52 19.47
CA PRO A 24 2.11 -12.71 18.14
C PRO A 24 3.22 -12.66 17.08
N TYR A 25 3.38 -13.77 16.38
CA TYR A 25 4.35 -13.95 15.31
C TYR A 25 3.89 -15.09 14.41
N LEU A 26 3.82 -14.84 13.10
CA LEU A 26 3.69 -15.89 12.09
C LEU A 26 5.08 -16.26 11.59
N GLU A 27 5.36 -17.55 11.59
CA GLU A 27 6.62 -18.10 11.11
C GLU A 27 6.95 -17.61 9.69
N GLY A 28 8.16 -17.08 9.50
CA GLY A 28 8.59 -16.51 8.23
C GLY A 28 8.18 -15.06 8.01
N SER A 29 7.38 -14.45 8.91
CA SER A 29 7.08 -13.02 8.84
C SER A 29 8.33 -12.18 9.20
N ASN A 30 8.38 -10.97 8.66
CA ASN A 30 9.44 -10.02 9.00
C ASN A 30 9.31 -9.59 10.46
N ILE A 31 10.46 -9.50 11.12
CA ILE A 31 10.66 -8.86 12.42
C ILE A 31 11.53 -7.64 12.19
N VAL A 32 11.18 -6.53 12.81
CA VAL A 32 11.98 -5.31 12.78
C VAL A 32 12.65 -5.13 14.12
N ILE A 33 13.96 -4.87 14.10
CA ILE A 33 14.79 -4.55 15.25
C ILE A 33 15.31 -3.12 15.07
N VAL A 34 14.97 -2.20 15.96
CA VAL A 34 15.57 -0.87 16.04
C VAL A 34 16.67 -0.89 17.09
N LYS A 35 17.90 -0.67 16.62
CA LYS A 35 19.12 -0.67 17.42
C LYS A 35 19.39 0.70 18.07
N GLY A 36 18.83 1.77 17.50
CA GLY A 36 18.94 3.13 18.03
C GLY A 36 18.62 4.21 16.99
N VAL A 37 18.75 5.48 17.37
CA VAL A 37 18.60 6.62 16.45
C VAL A 37 19.98 7.24 16.20
N LYS A 38 20.49 7.11 14.97
CA LYS A 38 21.70 7.83 14.54
C LYS A 38 21.30 9.23 14.09
N LYS A 39 21.75 10.25 14.83
CA LYS A 39 21.61 11.65 14.41
C LYS A 39 22.71 11.97 13.41
N GLU A 40 22.40 11.91 12.12
CA GLU A 40 23.28 12.46 11.10
C GLU A 40 22.92 13.93 10.88
N VAL A 41 23.77 14.82 11.38
CA VAL A 41 23.65 16.26 11.09
C VAL A 41 24.18 16.46 9.68
N LYS A 42 23.30 16.44 8.68
CA LYS A 42 23.68 16.90 7.34
C LYS A 42 24.00 18.39 7.41
N ARG A 43 25.14 18.77 6.87
CA ARG A 43 25.47 20.18 6.63
C ARG A 43 24.45 20.70 5.61
N SER A 44 23.43 21.43 6.07
CA SER A 44 22.39 21.87 5.13
C SER A 44 23.01 22.82 4.11
N ARG A 45 22.58 22.68 2.85
CA ARG A 45 22.90 23.62 1.78
C ARG A 45 21.96 24.84 1.81
N LYS A 46 21.45 25.24 2.99
CA LYS A 46 20.51 26.35 3.13
C LYS A 46 21.02 27.39 4.11
N TYR A 47 20.85 28.66 3.77
CA TYR A 47 21.19 29.80 4.60
C TYR A 47 19.95 30.64 4.87
N LYS A 48 19.67 30.90 6.15
CA LYS A 48 18.69 31.88 6.60
C LYS A 48 19.39 33.23 6.69
N ILE A 49 18.92 34.20 5.92
CA ILE A 49 19.39 35.58 5.91
C ILE A 49 18.31 36.43 6.56
N LEU A 50 18.58 36.94 7.75
CA LEU A 50 17.70 37.90 8.42
C LEU A 50 18.09 39.31 7.98
N THR A 51 17.12 40.09 7.49
CA THR A 51 17.27 41.52 7.19
C THR A 51 16.36 42.34 8.08
N THR A 52 16.51 43.66 8.04
CA THR A 52 15.61 44.62 8.69
C THR A 52 14.15 44.55 8.24
N LYS A 53 13.86 43.95 7.07
CA LYS A 53 12.49 43.76 6.54
C LYS A 53 11.94 42.35 6.71
N GLY A 54 12.74 41.41 7.20
CA GLY A 54 12.30 40.03 7.44
C GLY A 54 13.32 38.99 7.00
N THR A 55 12.86 37.75 6.92
CA THR A 55 13.74 36.61 6.64
C THR A 55 13.71 36.19 5.17
N MET A 56 14.88 35.90 4.62
CA MET A 56 15.11 35.26 3.33
C MET A 56 15.79 33.91 3.51
N ILE A 57 15.49 32.94 2.63
CA ILE A 57 16.12 31.62 2.64
C ILE A 57 16.77 31.35 1.29
N VAL A 58 18.08 31.14 1.29
CA VAL A 58 18.88 30.81 0.10
C VAL A 58 19.25 29.33 0.17
N ALA A 59 18.94 28.58 -0.89
CA ALA A 59 19.44 27.24 -1.10
C ALA A 59 20.65 27.29 -2.03
N VAL A 60 21.80 26.79 -1.58
CA VAL A 60 23.01 26.59 -2.39
C VAL A 60 22.75 25.43 -3.34
N THR A 61 22.78 25.69 -4.65
CA THR A 61 22.48 24.72 -5.71
C THR A 61 23.70 24.31 -6.52
N GLU A 62 24.79 25.06 -6.42
CA GLU A 62 26.00 24.84 -7.19
C GLU A 62 27.09 24.18 -6.34
N ASP A 63 28.07 23.57 -7.00
CA ASP A 63 29.31 23.05 -6.41
C ASP A 63 30.49 23.69 -7.15
N SER A 64 31.03 24.80 -6.62
CA SER A 64 32.04 25.62 -7.31
C SER A 64 32.97 26.36 -6.33
N LYS A 65 34.09 26.91 -6.83
CA LYS A 65 34.99 27.79 -6.05
C LYS A 65 34.26 29.02 -5.47
N VAL A 66 33.21 29.49 -6.14
CA VAL A 66 32.36 30.61 -5.67
C VAL A 66 31.54 30.19 -4.45
N VAL A 67 31.02 28.96 -4.44
CA VAL A 67 30.33 28.37 -3.29
C VAL A 67 31.29 28.11 -2.13
N ASP A 68 32.51 27.65 -2.40
CA ASP A 68 33.54 27.50 -1.35
C ASP A 68 33.88 28.85 -0.69
N PHE A 69 33.99 29.90 -1.50
CA PHE A 69 34.17 31.26 -0.99
C PHE A 69 32.97 31.68 -0.13
N TRP A 70 31.73 31.50 -0.62
CA TRP A 70 30.52 31.80 0.14
C TRP A 70 30.49 31.07 1.49
N ASN A 71 30.71 29.76 1.50
CA ASN A 71 30.66 28.92 2.70
C ASN A 71 31.67 29.37 3.77
N LYS A 72 32.83 29.89 3.36
CA LYS A 72 33.85 30.44 4.27
C LYS A 72 33.58 31.88 4.70
N ASN A 73 32.91 32.68 3.87
CA ASN A 73 32.88 34.14 4.00
C ASN A 73 31.49 34.75 4.18
N TYR A 74 30.39 33.99 4.17
CA TYR A 74 29.04 34.52 4.25
C TYR A 74 28.83 35.50 5.42
N LYS A 75 29.49 35.25 6.56
CA LYS A 75 29.44 36.14 7.74
C LYS A 75 29.95 37.56 7.46
N LYS A 76 30.82 37.77 6.46
CA LYS A 76 31.32 39.09 6.08
C LYS A 76 30.22 40.01 5.51
N PHE A 77 29.12 39.43 5.02
CA PHE A 77 27.95 40.19 4.57
C PHE A 77 27.03 40.64 5.72
N VAL A 78 27.25 40.16 6.95
CA VAL A 78 26.50 40.64 8.12
C VAL A 78 26.80 42.12 8.35
N ASN A 79 25.76 42.89 8.68
CA ASN A 79 25.75 44.34 8.79
C ASN A 79 26.00 45.12 7.48
N LYS A 80 26.10 44.45 6.33
CA LYS A 80 26.15 45.15 5.04
C LYS A 80 24.75 45.61 4.62
N SER A 81 24.68 46.85 4.16
CA SER A 81 23.45 47.45 3.64
C SER A 81 23.23 47.07 2.18
N VAL A 82 22.02 47.33 1.70
CA VAL A 82 21.70 47.27 0.27
C VAL A 82 22.48 48.38 -0.44
N ARG A 83 23.45 48.00 -1.27
CA ARG A 83 24.27 48.93 -2.04
C ARG A 83 23.47 49.54 -3.19
N TRP A 84 22.68 48.72 -3.87
CA TRP A 84 21.73 49.18 -4.87
C TRP A 84 20.53 48.25 -4.96
N ARG A 85 19.46 48.81 -5.52
CA ARG A 85 18.25 48.10 -5.91
C ARG A 85 17.83 48.60 -7.28
N SER A 86 17.70 47.67 -8.21
CA SER A 86 17.21 47.95 -9.55
C SER A 86 15.91 47.18 -9.82
N ILE A 87 15.38 47.36 -11.02
CA ILE A 87 14.29 46.52 -11.53
C ILE A 87 14.75 45.06 -11.68
N GLY A 88 16.03 44.86 -12.02
CA GLY A 88 16.63 43.56 -12.33
C GLY A 88 17.21 42.81 -11.12
N ASP A 89 17.66 43.50 -10.08
CA ASP A 89 18.38 42.90 -8.95
C ASP A 89 18.40 43.76 -7.67
N VAL A 90 18.90 43.16 -6.58
CA VAL A 90 19.23 43.82 -5.31
C VAL A 90 20.57 43.31 -4.83
N ALA A 91 21.48 44.19 -4.41
CA ALA A 91 22.82 43.82 -4.00
C ALA A 91 23.18 44.30 -2.60
N PHE A 92 23.85 43.44 -1.84
CA PHE A 92 24.44 43.75 -0.54
C PHE A 92 25.96 43.78 -0.62
N GLY A 93 26.59 44.74 0.06
CA GLY A 93 28.05 44.89 0.04
C GLY A 93 28.51 46.29 0.43
N PRO A 94 29.79 46.64 0.17
CA PRO A 94 30.82 45.76 -0.40
C PRO A 94 31.52 44.91 0.66
N ILE A 95 32.09 43.77 0.23
CA ILE A 95 33.11 42.99 0.94
C ILE A 95 34.28 42.68 -0.01
N PRO A 96 35.49 42.41 0.51
CA PRO A 96 36.55 41.86 -0.30
C PRO A 96 36.22 40.43 -0.79
N ILE A 97 36.25 40.22 -2.11
CA ILE A 97 36.11 38.90 -2.75
C ILE A 97 37.39 38.54 -3.50
N ASP A 98 38.09 37.52 -2.99
CA ASP A 98 39.31 37.00 -3.59
C ASP A 98 39.01 35.79 -4.49
N LEU A 99 38.36 36.08 -5.63
CA LEU A 99 38.09 35.12 -6.70
C LEU A 99 38.71 35.61 -8.00
N GLU A 100 38.90 34.70 -8.96
CA GLU A 100 39.39 35.03 -10.29
C GLU A 100 38.37 35.91 -11.03
N MET A 101 38.83 37.03 -11.58
CA MET A 101 37.96 37.96 -12.28
C MET A 101 37.66 37.47 -13.70
N SER A 102 36.42 37.70 -14.15
CA SER A 102 35.99 37.36 -15.51
C SER A 102 35.24 38.50 -16.17
N LYS A 103 35.58 38.78 -17.43
CA LYS A 103 34.85 39.69 -18.32
C LYS A 103 33.79 38.98 -19.17
N LYS A 104 33.58 37.67 -18.95
CA LYS A 104 32.60 36.89 -19.73
C LYS A 104 31.18 37.18 -19.25
N PRO A 105 30.23 37.48 -20.15
CA PRO A 105 28.82 37.58 -19.79
C PRO A 105 28.30 36.25 -19.22
N GLN A 106 27.49 36.32 -18.18
CA GLN A 106 26.90 35.16 -17.51
C GLN A 106 25.39 35.26 -17.56
N LYS A 107 24.75 34.15 -17.97
CA LYS A 107 23.29 34.06 -17.98
C LYS A 107 22.80 33.69 -16.59
N VAL A 108 21.95 34.52 -16.01
CA VAL A 108 21.33 34.30 -14.70
C VAL A 108 19.81 34.35 -14.80
N LYS A 109 19.14 33.56 -13.98
CA LYS A 109 17.68 33.48 -13.93
C LYS A 109 17.15 34.24 -12.72
N LYS A 110 15.90 34.65 -12.81
CA LYS A 110 15.12 35.16 -11.69
C LYS A 110 15.23 34.21 -10.49
N TRP A 111 15.51 34.79 -9.33
CA TRP A 111 15.78 34.14 -8.05
C TRP A 111 17.17 33.53 -7.88
N ASP A 112 18.05 33.58 -8.88
CA ASP A 112 19.45 33.23 -8.66
C ASP A 112 20.07 34.20 -7.64
N VAL A 113 20.93 33.64 -6.80
CA VAL A 113 21.78 34.37 -5.87
C VAL A 113 23.21 34.19 -6.32
N ILE A 114 23.91 35.28 -6.52
CA ILE A 114 25.24 35.30 -7.13
C ILE A 114 26.21 36.16 -6.31
N LEU A 115 27.51 35.88 -6.44
CA LEU A 115 28.57 36.78 -6.02
C LEU A 115 29.09 37.56 -7.22
N SER A 116 29.35 38.85 -7.04
CA SER A 116 29.81 39.74 -8.11
C SER A 116 30.94 40.64 -7.63
N ILE A 117 31.81 41.05 -8.55
CA ILE A 117 32.85 42.06 -8.33
C ILE A 117 32.57 43.25 -9.24
N SER A 118 32.27 44.40 -8.65
CA SER A 118 32.00 45.64 -9.38
C SER A 118 33.30 46.36 -9.73
N GLY A 119 33.36 46.98 -10.92
CA GLY A 119 34.52 47.77 -11.34
C GLY A 119 35.84 47.00 -11.52
N PHE A 120 35.80 45.65 -11.47
CA PHE A 120 37.01 44.81 -11.43
C PHE A 120 37.95 45.16 -10.27
N ASP A 121 37.38 45.62 -9.15
CA ASP A 121 38.10 45.84 -7.90
C ASP A 121 37.68 44.79 -6.87
N LYS A 122 38.62 43.94 -6.43
CA LYS A 122 38.33 42.86 -5.45
C LYS A 122 37.77 43.37 -4.13
N SER A 123 37.94 44.65 -3.80
CA SER A 123 37.35 45.26 -2.60
C SER A 123 35.85 45.54 -2.75
N GLU A 124 35.33 45.62 -3.97
CA GLU A 124 33.95 45.93 -4.34
C GLU A 124 33.14 44.66 -4.66
N GLY A 125 33.17 43.70 -3.75
CA GLY A 125 32.44 42.44 -3.85
C GLY A 125 31.03 42.48 -3.27
N HIS A 126 30.07 41.89 -3.97
CA HIS A 126 28.64 42.01 -3.68
C HIS A 126 27.91 40.66 -3.69
N LEU A 127 26.91 40.51 -2.81
CA LEU A 127 25.93 39.43 -2.85
C LEU A 127 24.68 39.95 -3.56
N ILE A 128 24.38 39.41 -4.74
CA ILE A 128 23.30 39.90 -5.59
C ILE A 128 22.17 38.87 -5.67
N PHE A 129 20.94 39.36 -5.53
CA PHE A 129 19.71 38.61 -5.72
C PHE A 129 19.03 39.05 -7.02
N ILE A 130 18.90 38.12 -7.97
CA ILE A 130 18.35 38.38 -9.30
C ILE A 130 16.82 38.37 -9.25
N LYS A 131 16.20 39.41 -9.81
CA LYS A 131 14.73 39.59 -9.88
C LYS A 131 14.15 39.34 -11.28
N ARG A 132 14.99 39.33 -12.32
CA ARG A 132 14.61 39.05 -13.71
C ARG A 132 15.74 38.33 -14.43
N ASP A 133 15.39 37.46 -15.37
CA ASP A 133 16.35 36.78 -16.23
C ASP A 133 17.16 37.82 -17.01
N THR A 134 18.49 37.68 -16.99
CA THR A 134 19.39 38.60 -17.69
C THR A 134 20.71 37.92 -18.07
N THR A 135 21.50 38.56 -18.93
CA THR A 135 22.85 38.12 -19.31
C THR A 135 23.77 39.34 -19.24
N GLU A 136 24.66 39.36 -18.24
CA GLU A 136 25.48 40.53 -17.90
C GLU A 136 26.88 40.09 -17.44
N ILE A 137 27.81 41.04 -17.35
CA ILE A 137 29.16 40.81 -16.81
C ILE A 137 29.16 41.07 -15.30
N TYR A 138 29.40 40.03 -14.49
CA TYR A 138 29.40 40.11 -13.02
C TYR A 138 30.80 40.09 -12.39
N GLY A 139 31.86 40.18 -13.20
CA GLY A 139 33.23 40.21 -12.70
C GLY A 139 33.75 38.87 -12.18
N ILE A 140 32.94 37.80 -12.14
CA ILE A 140 33.30 36.44 -11.72
C ILE A 140 32.74 35.44 -12.75
N ASP A 141 33.51 34.40 -13.08
CA ASP A 141 33.02 33.30 -13.93
C ASP A 141 32.14 32.33 -13.13
N ASN A 142 31.00 31.92 -13.67
CA ASN A 142 30.00 31.11 -12.97
C ASN A 142 29.64 31.67 -11.56
N PRO A 143 29.15 32.91 -11.47
CA PRO A 143 29.01 33.67 -10.22
C PRO A 143 27.92 33.13 -9.29
N LYS A 144 27.13 32.15 -9.74
CA LYS A 144 25.99 31.62 -9.02
C LYS A 144 26.41 30.79 -7.82
N ILE A 145 25.80 31.07 -6.68
CA ILE A 145 25.92 30.25 -5.47
C ILE A 145 24.66 29.40 -5.24
N GLY A 146 23.49 29.89 -5.66
CA GLY A 146 22.24 29.24 -5.30
C GLY A 146 21.01 29.98 -5.77
N VAL A 147 19.88 29.69 -5.12
CA VAL A 147 18.56 30.23 -5.44
C VAL A 147 17.84 30.69 -4.17
N LEU A 148 17.15 31.83 -4.27
CA LEU A 148 16.24 32.33 -3.24
C LEU A 148 14.95 31.50 -3.22
N ILE A 149 14.80 30.63 -2.22
CA ILE A 149 13.65 29.73 -2.07
C ILE A 149 12.60 30.27 -1.09
N GLY A 150 12.96 31.21 -0.20
CA GLY A 150 12.05 31.83 0.76
C GLY A 150 12.32 33.33 0.92
N GLY A 151 11.29 34.13 1.25
CA GLY A 151 11.43 35.57 1.46
C GLY A 151 11.40 36.43 0.19
N LYS A 152 10.85 35.94 -0.93
CA LYS A 152 10.72 36.70 -2.20
C LYS A 152 9.97 38.03 -2.04
N ARG A 153 8.96 38.07 -1.16
CA ARG A 153 8.24 39.32 -0.80
C ARG A 153 9.15 40.29 -0.03
N VAL A 154 9.96 39.79 0.90
CA VAL A 154 10.94 40.58 1.65
C VAL A 154 11.94 41.23 0.70
N LEU A 155 12.51 40.45 -0.23
CA LEU A 155 13.45 40.98 -1.24
C LEU A 155 12.87 42.17 -2.03
N SER A 156 11.57 42.11 -2.34
CA SER A 156 10.89 43.13 -3.12
C SER A 156 10.65 44.44 -2.35
N GLN A 157 10.72 44.39 -1.02
CA GLN A 157 10.45 45.51 -0.11
C GLN A 157 11.72 46.20 0.41
N LEU A 158 12.90 45.61 0.17
CA LEU A 158 14.17 46.17 0.63
C LEU A 158 14.48 47.55 0.02
N THR A 159 15.01 48.45 0.82
CA THR A 159 15.51 49.78 0.43
C THR A 159 17.01 49.90 0.72
N PRO A 160 17.71 50.94 0.22
CA PRO A 160 19.13 51.19 0.55
C PRO A 160 19.43 51.34 2.05
N GLU A 161 18.41 51.65 2.88
CA GLU A 161 18.53 51.75 4.34
C GLU A 161 18.54 50.39 5.03
N ASP A 162 18.11 49.34 4.33
CA ASP A 162 18.01 48.00 4.87
C ASP A 162 19.37 47.29 4.85
N ARG A 163 19.58 46.42 5.84
CA ARG A 163 20.83 45.66 6.01
C ARG A 163 20.58 44.22 6.43
N ILE A 164 21.60 43.40 6.24
CA ILE A 164 21.64 42.03 6.76
C ILE A 164 21.95 42.09 8.26
N ILE A 165 21.05 41.54 9.08
CA ILE A 165 21.19 41.41 10.53
C ILE A 165 21.98 40.15 10.88
N SER A 166 21.64 39.01 10.26
CA SER A 166 22.35 37.75 10.47
C SER A 166 22.27 36.84 9.26
N ILE A 167 23.25 35.94 9.14
CA ILE A 167 23.26 34.84 8.18
C ILE A 167 23.62 33.57 8.93
N GLU A 168 22.73 32.59 8.90
CA GLU A 168 22.87 31.34 9.63
C GLU A 168 22.65 30.15 8.69
N PRO A 169 23.54 29.15 8.69
CA PRO A 169 23.24 27.89 8.02
C PRO A 169 22.06 27.24 8.73
N VAL A 170 21.03 26.87 7.98
CA VAL A 170 19.91 26.09 8.52
C VAL A 170 20.48 24.75 8.95
N ARG A 171 20.11 24.23 10.13
CA ARG A 171 20.50 22.87 10.51
C ARG A 171 19.39 21.93 10.05
N GLU A 172 19.72 21.00 9.16
CA GLU A 172 18.85 19.86 8.84
C GLU A 172 19.43 18.65 9.56
N SER A 173 18.88 18.32 10.73
CA SER A 173 19.14 17.03 11.37
C SER A 173 18.25 15.99 10.70
N LYS A 174 18.84 14.96 10.08
CA LYS A 174 18.09 13.77 9.68
C LYS A 174 18.36 12.72 10.75
N GLU A 175 17.36 12.44 11.58
CA GLU A 175 17.39 11.26 12.44
C GLU A 175 17.24 10.04 11.53
N MET A 176 18.29 9.23 11.44
CA MET A 176 18.26 7.96 10.73
C MET A 176 18.15 6.87 11.78
N VAL A 177 17.02 6.15 11.76
CA VAL A 177 16.82 5.01 12.64
C VAL A 177 17.78 3.90 12.17
N ASP A 178 18.63 3.41 13.06
CA ASP A 178 19.46 2.24 12.81
C ASP A 178 18.59 1.00 13.08
N TYR A 179 18.24 0.27 12.03
CA TYR A 179 17.32 -0.85 12.10
C TYR A 179 17.83 -2.06 11.31
N LEU A 180 17.27 -3.21 11.64
CA LEU A 180 17.43 -4.47 10.92
C LEU A 180 16.06 -5.10 10.74
N THR A 181 15.69 -5.39 9.49
CA THR A 181 14.52 -6.23 9.16
C THR A 181 15.03 -7.64 8.90
N THR A 182 14.50 -8.63 9.62
CA THR A 182 15.01 -10.00 9.59
C THR A 182 13.89 -11.04 9.74
N ARG A 183 14.15 -12.25 9.29
CA ARG A 183 13.35 -13.46 9.57
C ARG A 183 14.15 -14.51 10.34
N ASP A 184 15.44 -14.25 10.54
CA ASP A 184 16.35 -15.11 11.28
C ASP A 184 16.13 -14.94 12.77
N LEU A 185 15.68 -16.02 13.43
CA LEU A 185 15.37 -16.06 14.85
C LEU A 185 16.60 -16.36 15.72
N ASP A 186 17.73 -16.73 15.12
CA ASP A 186 18.92 -17.16 15.86
C ASP A 186 19.91 -16.01 16.07
N ILE A 187 19.51 -14.78 15.70
CA ILE A 187 20.26 -13.54 15.96
C ILE A 187 20.47 -13.34 17.47
N GLU A 188 21.73 -13.14 17.85
CA GLU A 188 22.09 -12.69 19.20
C GLU A 188 21.74 -11.21 19.38
N LEU A 189 21.14 -10.89 20.53
CA LEU A 189 20.63 -9.55 20.84
C LEU A 189 21.63 -8.74 21.66
N GLU A 190 21.57 -7.41 21.50
CA GLU A 190 22.28 -6.46 22.35
C GLU A 190 21.31 -5.67 23.24
N GLU A 191 21.85 -5.17 24.35
CA GLU A 191 21.12 -4.38 25.35
C GLU A 191 20.41 -3.17 24.72
N GLY A 192 19.14 -2.99 25.07
CA GLY A 192 18.35 -1.81 24.69
C GLY A 192 17.75 -1.86 23.28
N TRP A 193 17.96 -2.94 22.51
CA TRP A 193 17.29 -3.12 21.22
C TRP A 193 15.77 -3.17 21.39
N ARG A 194 15.05 -2.56 20.43
CA ARG A 194 13.59 -2.59 20.35
C ARG A 194 13.17 -3.49 19.20
N ILE A 195 12.22 -4.38 19.43
CA ILE A 195 11.86 -5.47 18.53
C ILE A 195 10.35 -5.44 18.31
N TRP A 196 9.91 -5.51 17.06
CA TRP A 196 8.50 -5.58 16.68
C TRP A 196 8.23 -6.83 15.87
N THR A 197 7.27 -7.63 16.33
CA THR A 197 6.91 -8.91 15.70
C THR A 197 5.56 -8.88 14.98
N TYR A 198 4.71 -7.90 15.30
CA TYR A 198 3.40 -7.71 14.64
C TYR A 198 2.93 -6.25 14.67
N CYS A 199 1.99 -5.93 13.79
CA CYS A 199 1.25 -4.66 13.80
C CYS A 199 -0.15 -4.85 14.41
N LYS A 200 -0.62 -3.86 15.15
CA LYS A 200 -2.04 -3.71 15.50
C LYS A 200 -2.69 -2.64 14.67
N GLY A 201 -3.93 -2.89 14.27
CA GLY A 201 -4.74 -1.91 13.56
C GLY A 201 -6.17 -1.91 14.07
N GLU A 202 -6.82 -0.77 13.94
CA GLU A 202 -8.25 -0.60 14.19
C GLU A 202 -8.90 -0.23 12.87
N LEU A 203 -9.92 -0.99 12.50
CA LEU A 203 -10.68 -0.81 11.28
C LEU A 203 -12.03 -0.20 11.58
N GLU A 204 -12.32 0.88 10.87
CA GLU A 204 -13.55 1.65 10.96
C GLU A 204 -13.84 2.27 9.58
N GLY A 205 -15.11 2.44 9.24
CA GLY A 205 -15.50 2.98 7.94
C GLY A 205 -16.68 2.23 7.31
N PRO A 206 -16.81 2.30 5.97
CA PRO A 206 -17.85 1.58 5.24
C PRO A 206 -17.76 0.06 5.49
N PRO A 207 -18.86 -0.61 5.88
CA PRO A 207 -18.82 -2.03 6.27
C PRO A 207 -18.19 -2.97 5.23
N GLU A 208 -18.52 -2.79 3.94
CA GLU A 208 -17.97 -3.61 2.85
C GLU A 208 -16.46 -3.43 2.69
N ALA A 209 -15.98 -2.18 2.71
CA ALA A 209 -14.55 -1.88 2.59
C ALA A 209 -13.74 -2.39 3.79
N VAL A 210 -14.33 -2.39 4.98
CA VAL A 210 -13.73 -3.00 6.17
C VAL A 210 -13.73 -4.53 6.06
N GLU A 211 -14.83 -5.14 5.62
CA GLU A 211 -14.90 -6.59 5.38
C GLU A 211 -13.87 -7.06 4.35
N HIS A 212 -13.62 -6.25 3.32
CA HIS A 212 -12.58 -6.51 2.32
C HIS A 212 -11.17 -6.60 2.93
N VAL A 213 -10.84 -5.68 3.84
CA VAL A 213 -9.55 -5.74 4.56
C VAL A 213 -9.51 -6.91 5.55
N LEU A 214 -10.60 -7.15 6.29
CA LEU A 214 -10.68 -8.26 7.23
C LEU A 214 -10.50 -9.61 6.54
N ALA A 215 -11.10 -9.80 5.36
CA ALA A 215 -10.92 -11.00 4.56
C ALA A 215 -9.48 -11.16 4.05
N LEU A 216 -8.82 -10.07 3.66
CA LEU A 216 -7.44 -10.09 3.21
C LEU A 216 -6.48 -10.57 4.32
N VAL A 217 -6.71 -10.16 5.55
CA VAL A 217 -5.82 -10.43 6.70
C VAL A 217 -6.35 -11.53 7.63
N GLU A 218 -7.32 -12.34 7.18
CA GLU A 218 -7.95 -13.41 7.97
C GLU A 218 -6.92 -14.41 8.49
N ASP A 219 -5.88 -14.70 7.69
CA ASP A 219 -4.76 -15.57 8.05
C ASP A 219 -3.71 -14.87 8.94
N GLY A 220 -3.97 -13.64 9.39
CA GLY A 220 -3.13 -12.91 10.34
C GLY A 220 -1.90 -12.23 9.74
N TYR A 221 -1.82 -12.09 8.41
CA TYR A 221 -0.69 -11.43 7.75
C TYR A 221 -1.09 -10.41 6.69
N PHE A 222 -0.17 -9.49 6.43
CA PHE A 222 -0.24 -8.53 5.33
C PHE A 222 0.97 -8.72 4.41
N GLN A 223 0.72 -9.02 3.13
CA GLN A 223 1.77 -9.30 2.15
C GLN A 223 2.17 -8.05 1.37
N ILE A 224 3.45 -7.74 1.39
CA ILE A 224 4.03 -6.57 0.75
C ILE A 224 4.35 -6.91 -0.71
N HIS A 225 3.44 -6.55 -1.61
CA HIS A 225 3.62 -6.72 -3.05
C HIS A 225 4.18 -5.45 -3.71
N GLN A 226 3.82 -4.30 -3.16
CA GLN A 226 4.28 -3.00 -3.63
C GLN A 226 4.66 -2.15 -2.41
N HIS A 227 5.75 -1.41 -2.52
CA HIS A 227 6.15 -0.44 -1.53
C HIS A 227 6.66 0.83 -2.21
N THR A 228 6.58 1.93 -1.48
CA THR A 228 7.24 3.21 -1.77
C THR A 228 7.69 3.79 -0.45
N ASN A 229 8.39 4.93 -0.47
CA ASN A 229 8.68 5.69 0.75
C ASN A 229 7.42 6.11 1.52
N THR A 230 6.23 6.02 0.92
CA THR A 230 4.99 6.55 1.51
C THR A 230 3.92 5.53 1.82
N PHE A 231 4.06 4.29 1.36
CA PHE A 231 3.12 3.21 1.68
C PHE A 231 3.72 1.83 1.38
N ILE A 232 3.13 0.81 1.99
CA ILE A 232 3.15 -0.58 1.52
C ILE A 232 1.75 -0.98 1.06
N ALA A 233 1.66 -1.94 0.14
CA ALA A 233 0.37 -2.40 -0.38
C ALA A 233 0.33 -3.92 -0.61
N ASP A 234 -0.81 -4.50 -0.24
CA ASP A 234 -1.19 -5.87 -0.55
C ASP A 234 -2.10 -5.89 -1.76
N CYS A 235 -1.72 -6.71 -2.74
CA CYS A 235 -2.35 -6.78 -4.05
C CYS A 235 -3.14 -8.08 -4.28
N ARG A 236 -3.26 -8.97 -3.27
CA ARG A 236 -3.97 -10.25 -3.42
C ARG A 236 -5.42 -10.08 -3.88
N LEU A 237 -6.09 -9.03 -3.42
CA LEU A 237 -7.47 -8.70 -3.81
C LEU A 237 -7.55 -7.64 -4.92
N LYS A 238 -6.45 -7.38 -5.65
CA LYS A 238 -6.46 -6.47 -6.80
C LYS A 238 -7.55 -6.90 -7.78
N SER A 239 -8.30 -5.93 -8.32
CA SER A 239 -9.41 -6.03 -9.26
C SER A 239 -10.69 -6.68 -8.72
N LEU A 240 -10.84 -6.73 -7.39
CA LEU A 240 -12.14 -6.89 -6.75
C LEU A 240 -12.68 -5.50 -6.41
N GLU A 241 -13.87 -5.18 -6.94
CA GLU A 241 -14.53 -3.89 -6.70
C GLU A 241 -15.05 -3.86 -5.27
N VAL A 242 -14.99 -2.68 -4.65
CA VAL A 242 -15.41 -2.45 -3.27
C VAL A 242 -16.26 -1.19 -3.26
N GLU A 243 -17.49 -1.31 -2.81
CA GLU A 243 -18.39 -0.18 -2.63
C GLU A 243 -18.15 0.52 -1.29
N GLY A 244 -18.60 1.78 -1.21
CA GLY A 244 -18.42 2.63 -0.03
C GLY A 244 -17.25 3.58 -0.16
N GLU A 245 -17.57 4.87 -0.21
CA GLU A 245 -16.59 5.96 -0.20
C GLU A 245 -16.42 6.49 1.22
N ASN A 246 -15.17 6.69 1.62
CA ASN A 246 -14.83 7.41 2.85
C ASN A 246 -13.62 8.28 2.56
N LEU A 247 -13.91 9.53 2.17
CA LEU A 247 -12.92 10.51 1.77
C LEU A 247 -12.36 11.20 3.01
N ASP A 248 -11.33 10.60 3.58
CA ASP A 248 -10.61 11.15 4.73
C ASP A 248 -9.11 11.32 4.41
N ASP A 249 -8.43 12.13 5.20
CA ASP A 249 -7.00 12.33 5.10
C ASP A 249 -6.24 11.05 5.47
N ARG A 250 -5.21 10.75 4.68
CA ARG A 250 -4.45 9.50 4.80
C ARG A 250 -3.24 9.76 5.66
N PHE A 251 -3.45 9.87 6.97
CA PHE A 251 -2.37 10.07 7.94
C PHE A 251 -1.37 8.91 7.95
N ARG A 252 -0.22 9.10 8.60
CA ARG A 252 0.72 8.00 8.85
C ARG A 252 0.02 6.88 9.62
N GLY A 253 0.16 5.66 9.14
CA GLY A 253 -0.53 4.46 9.64
C GLY A 253 -1.94 4.26 9.08
N ALA A 254 -2.48 5.18 8.26
CA ALA A 254 -3.81 4.99 7.68
C ALA A 254 -3.86 3.73 6.80
N ILE A 255 -4.96 2.99 6.91
CA ILE A 255 -5.28 1.82 6.11
C ILE A 255 -6.34 2.23 5.11
N THR A 256 -6.11 1.99 3.82
CA THR A 256 -7.07 2.36 2.78
C THR A 256 -7.26 1.25 1.76
N VAL A 257 -8.45 1.19 1.17
CA VAL A 257 -8.75 0.35 0.01
C VAL A 257 -8.90 1.25 -1.20
N ARG A 258 -8.29 0.86 -2.33
CA ARG A 258 -8.50 1.58 -3.58
C ARG A 258 -9.83 1.18 -4.20
N ASN A 259 -10.75 2.13 -4.37
CA ASN A 259 -12.12 1.88 -4.81
C ASN A 259 -12.31 2.09 -6.33
N THR A 260 -11.44 2.84 -7.00
CA THR A 260 -11.56 3.17 -8.44
C THR A 260 -10.20 3.24 -9.18
N GLY A 261 -10.24 3.09 -10.50
CA GLY A 261 -9.07 3.18 -11.40
C GLY A 261 -8.19 1.93 -11.45
N ASP A 262 -6.95 2.06 -11.95
CA ASP A 262 -6.01 0.92 -11.91
C ASP A 262 -5.65 0.56 -10.47
N GLY A 263 -5.68 -0.72 -10.13
CA GLY A 263 -5.37 -1.18 -8.78
C GLY A 263 -6.53 -1.17 -7.80
N VAL A 264 -7.78 -1.05 -8.26
CA VAL A 264 -8.98 -1.33 -7.45
C VAL A 264 -8.81 -2.59 -6.60
N GLY A 265 -9.29 -2.59 -5.35
CA GLY A 265 -9.22 -3.71 -4.41
C GLY A 265 -7.86 -3.89 -3.73
N LYS A 266 -6.82 -3.15 -4.12
CA LYS A 266 -5.56 -3.11 -3.36
C LYS A 266 -5.77 -2.46 -1.99
N VAL A 267 -5.11 -3.00 -0.99
CA VAL A 267 -5.10 -2.47 0.37
C VAL A 267 -3.75 -1.85 0.67
N TYR A 268 -3.75 -0.65 1.25
CA TYR A 268 -2.56 0.17 1.48
C TYR A 268 -2.43 0.49 2.96
N ILE A 269 -1.19 0.51 3.47
CA ILE A 269 -0.85 1.06 4.78
C ILE A 269 0.19 2.17 4.57
N TYR A 270 -0.10 3.39 5.03
CA TYR A 270 0.70 4.58 4.72
C TYR A 270 1.84 4.81 5.71
N ARG A 271 3.05 5.01 5.21
CA ARG A 271 4.25 5.41 5.97
C ARG A 271 4.28 6.91 6.26
N GLU A 272 3.69 7.71 5.36
CA GLU A 272 3.64 9.17 5.46
C GLU A 272 2.24 9.71 5.16
N GLY A 273 1.91 10.85 5.75
CA GLY A 273 0.65 11.54 5.52
C GLY A 273 0.47 11.96 4.06
N ARG A 274 -0.70 11.69 3.49
CA ARG A 274 -1.13 12.13 2.15
C ARG A 274 -2.51 12.76 2.22
N THR A 275 -2.76 13.74 1.34
CA THR A 275 -4.09 14.34 1.20
C THR A 275 -5.12 13.29 0.79
N SER A 276 -6.37 13.48 1.18
CA SER A 276 -7.49 12.66 0.72
C SER A 276 -7.59 12.60 -0.81
N THR A 277 -8.17 11.52 -1.34
CA THR A 277 -8.42 11.33 -2.78
C THR A 277 -9.67 10.47 -2.99
N PRO A 278 -10.53 10.79 -3.98
CA PRO A 278 -11.74 9.99 -4.27
C PRO A 278 -11.45 8.52 -4.62
N SER A 279 -10.22 8.23 -5.09
CA SER A 279 -9.83 6.88 -5.49
C SER A 279 -9.48 5.94 -4.33
N HIS A 280 -9.51 6.43 -3.09
CA HIS A 280 -9.19 5.64 -1.90
C HIS A 280 -10.26 5.85 -0.82
N THR A 281 -10.71 4.74 -0.24
CA THR A 281 -11.57 4.69 0.93
C THR A 281 -10.71 4.43 2.16
N VAL A 282 -10.74 5.33 3.15
CA VAL A 282 -10.08 5.09 4.44
C VAL A 282 -10.91 4.12 5.26
N VAL A 283 -10.28 3.07 5.77
CA VAL A 283 -10.94 1.95 6.47
C VAL A 283 -10.34 1.64 7.83
N GLY A 284 -9.42 2.48 8.31
CA GLY A 284 -8.79 2.31 9.62
C GLY A 284 -7.39 2.86 9.71
N ARG A 285 -6.68 2.46 10.77
CA ARG A 285 -5.30 2.87 11.03
C ARG A 285 -4.52 1.85 11.86
N ILE A 286 -3.20 1.89 11.72
CA ILE A 286 -2.25 1.19 12.59
C ILE A 286 -2.15 1.94 13.92
N THR A 287 -2.29 1.21 15.02
CA THR A 287 -2.20 1.73 16.39
C THR A 287 -0.91 1.33 17.09
N GLU A 288 -0.32 0.19 16.75
CA GLU A 288 0.97 -0.28 17.26
C GLU A 288 1.78 -1.00 16.18
N GLY A 289 3.11 -0.97 16.28
CA GLY A 289 4.01 -1.68 15.37
C GLY A 289 4.19 -1.01 14.00
N MET A 290 4.14 0.32 13.96
CA MET A 290 4.33 1.08 12.72
C MET A 290 5.73 0.91 12.12
N GLU A 291 6.71 0.53 12.94
CA GLU A 291 8.08 0.23 12.55
C GLU A 291 8.15 -0.92 11.53
N LEU A 292 7.28 -1.93 11.66
CA LEU A 292 7.17 -3.01 10.67
C LEU A 292 6.71 -2.49 9.30
N VAL A 293 5.80 -1.53 9.29
CA VAL A 293 5.28 -0.90 8.06
C VAL A 293 6.34 -0.01 7.41
N ASP A 294 7.10 0.74 8.22
CA ASP A 294 8.12 1.67 7.75
C ASP A 294 9.34 0.95 7.16
N PHE A 295 9.74 -0.17 7.76
CA PHE A 295 11.03 -0.82 7.49
C PHE A 295 10.95 -2.17 6.77
N SER A 296 9.75 -2.67 6.47
CA SER A 296 9.56 -3.84 5.62
C SER A 296 9.23 -3.42 4.19
N ASP A 297 10.09 -3.75 3.23
CA ASP A 297 9.87 -3.45 1.80
C ASP A 297 9.40 -4.67 1.00
N GLU A 298 9.55 -5.88 1.53
CA GLU A 298 9.16 -7.14 0.87
C GLU A 298 8.74 -8.21 1.89
N GLY A 299 8.19 -9.32 1.40
CA GLY A 299 7.68 -10.40 2.25
C GLY A 299 6.34 -10.07 2.89
N PHE A 300 6.13 -10.55 4.11
CA PHE A 300 4.91 -10.29 4.87
C PHE A 300 5.20 -9.95 6.32
N ILE A 301 4.26 -9.25 6.94
CA ILE A 301 4.27 -8.89 8.36
C ILE A 301 3.07 -9.53 9.05
N THR A 302 3.24 -9.92 10.31
CA THR A 302 2.13 -10.38 11.15
C THR A 302 1.25 -9.18 11.51
N VAL A 303 -0.07 -9.32 11.40
CA VAL A 303 -1.03 -8.26 11.73
C VAL A 303 -2.15 -8.77 12.63
N LYS A 304 -2.63 -7.89 13.51
CA LYS A 304 -3.79 -8.12 14.36
C LYS A 304 -4.72 -6.92 14.29
N PHE A 305 -5.71 -7.02 13.41
CA PHE A 305 -6.69 -5.95 13.23
C PHE A 305 -7.95 -6.20 14.04
N LYS A 306 -8.55 -5.12 14.53
CA LYS A 306 -9.84 -5.13 15.22
C LYS A 306 -10.87 -4.37 14.39
N PRO A 307 -12.15 -4.82 14.36
CA PRO A 307 -12.66 -6.03 15.02
C PRO A 307 -12.13 -7.32 14.35
N GLU A 308 -12.28 -8.46 15.03
CA GLU A 308 -12.09 -9.76 14.37
C GLU A 308 -13.24 -10.00 13.39
N ARG A 309 -12.93 -10.68 12.28
CA ARG A 309 -13.89 -10.97 11.22
C ARG A 309 -15.01 -11.90 11.73
N LEU A 310 -16.26 -11.50 11.55
CA LEU A 310 -17.45 -12.26 11.97
C LEU A 310 -18.22 -12.87 10.77
N ASN A 311 -17.51 -13.21 9.69
CA ASN A 311 -18.07 -13.96 8.59
C ASN A 311 -17.98 -15.47 8.91
N VAL A 312 -19.13 -16.13 9.05
CA VAL A 312 -19.19 -17.58 9.39
C VAL A 312 -19.55 -18.46 8.20
N LEU A 313 -19.51 -17.93 6.97
CA LEU A 313 -19.86 -18.70 5.77
C LEU A 313 -18.90 -19.90 5.60
N GLY A 314 -19.47 -21.09 5.42
CA GLY A 314 -18.72 -22.35 5.32
C GLY A 314 -18.40 -23.00 6.67
N MET A 315 -18.77 -22.39 7.80
CA MET A 315 -18.78 -23.05 9.11
C MET A 315 -20.08 -23.85 9.31
N THR A 316 -20.08 -24.78 10.27
CA THR A 316 -21.31 -25.42 10.72
C THR A 316 -22.15 -24.45 11.56
N GLN A 317 -23.46 -24.67 11.64
CA GLN A 317 -24.38 -23.88 12.46
C GLN A 317 -23.97 -23.85 13.95
N ALA A 318 -23.48 -24.97 14.47
CA ALA A 318 -22.93 -25.05 15.82
C ALA A 318 -21.74 -24.10 16.01
N LYS A 319 -20.72 -24.20 15.14
CA LYS A 319 -19.51 -23.37 15.22
C LYS A 319 -19.83 -21.88 15.03
N ALA A 320 -20.73 -21.54 14.11
CA ALA A 320 -21.22 -20.18 13.95
C ALA A 320 -21.83 -19.64 15.25
N SER A 321 -22.66 -20.45 15.92
CA SER A 321 -23.28 -20.08 17.21
C SER A 321 -22.25 -19.81 18.30
N GLU A 322 -21.18 -20.61 18.36
CA GLU A 322 -20.07 -20.39 19.30
C GLU A 322 -19.34 -19.07 19.02
N VAL A 323 -19.06 -18.78 17.75
CA VAL A 323 -18.42 -17.52 17.33
C VAL A 323 -19.26 -16.34 17.81
N PHE A 324 -20.55 -16.27 17.47
CA PHE A 324 -21.42 -15.15 17.83
C PHE A 324 -21.63 -15.01 19.34
N ARG A 325 -21.72 -16.13 20.07
CA ARG A 325 -21.86 -16.13 21.54
C ARG A 325 -20.70 -15.43 22.24
N ARG A 326 -19.45 -15.58 21.75
CA ARG A 326 -18.27 -14.91 22.31
C ARG A 326 -18.35 -13.38 22.26
N TYR A 327 -19.15 -12.83 21.35
CA TYR A 327 -19.35 -11.38 21.17
C TYR A 327 -20.70 -10.90 21.70
N GLY A 328 -21.48 -11.78 22.34
CA GLY A 328 -22.82 -11.46 22.83
C GLY A 328 -23.79 -11.10 21.70
N ILE A 329 -23.68 -11.78 20.56
CA ILE A 329 -24.56 -11.58 19.39
C ILE A 329 -25.63 -12.69 19.40
N GLU A 330 -26.89 -12.30 19.22
CA GLU A 330 -28.00 -13.24 19.04
C GLU A 330 -27.90 -13.93 17.68
N HIS A 331 -27.97 -15.27 17.66
CA HIS A 331 -27.87 -16.06 16.44
C HIS A 331 -29.19 -16.76 16.11
N ARG A 332 -29.79 -16.38 14.99
CA ARG A 332 -30.99 -17.01 14.42
C ARG A 332 -30.60 -17.91 13.26
N ARG A 333 -31.22 -19.09 13.17
CA ARG A 333 -30.95 -20.08 12.14
C ARG A 333 -32.17 -20.25 11.24
N GLU A 334 -31.94 -20.26 9.93
CA GLU A 334 -32.94 -20.50 8.89
C GLU A 334 -32.49 -21.60 7.92
N GLY A 335 -33.42 -22.13 7.14
CA GLY A 335 -33.15 -23.25 6.23
C GLY A 335 -32.94 -24.54 7.01
N ASP A 336 -31.76 -25.13 6.90
CA ASP A 336 -31.35 -26.25 7.74
C ASP A 336 -30.75 -25.74 9.06
N VAL A 337 -31.45 -26.01 10.16
CA VAL A 337 -31.12 -25.49 11.50
C VAL A 337 -30.28 -26.45 12.33
N GLU A 338 -30.05 -27.67 11.82
CA GLU A 338 -29.24 -28.69 12.47
C GLU A 338 -27.80 -28.21 12.68
N ASP A 339 -27.17 -28.68 13.76
CA ASP A 339 -25.85 -28.21 14.17
C ASP A 339 -24.76 -28.45 13.11
N GLU A 340 -24.89 -29.53 12.32
CA GLU A 340 -23.97 -29.93 11.25
C GLU A 340 -24.25 -29.23 9.91
N ALA A 341 -25.37 -28.50 9.78
CA ALA A 341 -25.67 -27.76 8.56
C ALA A 341 -24.61 -26.69 8.32
N ILE A 342 -24.19 -26.53 7.06
CA ILE A 342 -23.17 -25.55 6.68
C ILE A 342 -23.85 -24.21 6.40
N VAL A 343 -23.34 -23.15 7.01
CA VAL A 343 -23.83 -21.79 6.76
C VAL A 343 -23.46 -21.35 5.35
N VAL A 344 -24.46 -21.03 4.54
CA VAL A 344 -24.29 -20.58 3.15
C VAL A 344 -24.65 -19.11 2.94
N GLU A 345 -25.46 -18.53 3.84
CA GLU A 345 -25.83 -17.12 3.83
C GLU A 345 -25.86 -16.56 5.26
N GLN A 346 -25.62 -15.27 5.40
CA GLN A 346 -25.58 -14.56 6.67
C GLN A 346 -26.13 -13.14 6.47
N ILE A 347 -26.99 -12.69 7.38
CA ILE A 347 -27.59 -11.36 7.38
C ILE A 347 -27.57 -10.82 8.83
N PRO A 348 -26.96 -9.65 9.13
CA PRO A 348 -26.18 -8.81 8.22
C PRO A 348 -24.93 -9.51 7.67
N GLU A 349 -24.50 -9.10 6.47
CA GLU A 349 -23.39 -9.75 5.77
C GLU A 349 -22.02 -9.35 6.35
N TYR A 350 -21.88 -8.08 6.74
CA TYR A 350 -20.60 -7.49 7.09
C TYR A 350 -20.37 -7.45 8.60
N THR A 351 -19.11 -7.67 9.01
CA THR A 351 -18.69 -7.74 10.41
C THR A 351 -19.13 -6.51 11.22
N LEU A 352 -18.95 -5.30 10.66
CA LEU A 352 -19.34 -4.07 11.35
C LEU A 352 -20.85 -3.94 11.55
N GLU A 353 -21.66 -4.46 10.62
CA GLU A 353 -23.11 -4.42 10.73
C GLU A 353 -23.61 -5.42 11.76
N VAL A 354 -23.06 -6.64 11.76
CA VAL A 354 -23.34 -7.66 12.79
C VAL A 354 -23.03 -7.12 14.19
N LEU A 355 -21.88 -6.46 14.37
CA LEU A 355 -21.49 -5.88 15.66
C LEU A 355 -22.44 -4.75 16.12
N ARG A 356 -22.96 -3.95 15.17
CA ARG A 356 -23.92 -2.88 15.45
C ARG A 356 -25.32 -3.43 15.76
N ALA A 357 -25.79 -4.40 14.98
CA ALA A 357 -27.12 -4.99 15.12
C ALA A 357 -27.24 -5.85 16.38
N LYS A 358 -26.14 -6.49 16.81
CA LYS A 358 -26.12 -7.47 17.92
C LYS A 358 -27.00 -8.70 17.68
N GLU A 359 -27.43 -8.89 16.46
CA GLU A 359 -28.16 -10.07 15.98
C GLU A 359 -27.66 -10.45 14.59
N VAL A 360 -27.77 -11.74 14.27
CA VAL A 360 -27.43 -12.27 12.95
C VAL A 360 -28.29 -13.49 12.65
N THR A 361 -28.81 -13.54 11.43
CA THR A 361 -29.52 -14.68 10.87
C THR A 361 -28.61 -15.40 9.89
N THR A 362 -28.44 -16.71 10.05
CA THR A 362 -27.71 -17.55 9.11
C THR A 362 -28.65 -18.53 8.43
N ARG A 363 -28.41 -18.82 7.15
CA ARG A 363 -29.09 -19.88 6.44
C ARG A 363 -28.17 -21.09 6.33
N GLY A 364 -28.59 -22.21 6.91
CA GLY A 364 -27.88 -23.47 6.82
C GLY A 364 -28.34 -24.29 5.62
N LEU A 365 -27.41 -25.07 5.07
CA LEU A 365 -27.67 -26.07 4.04
C LEU A 365 -26.98 -27.38 4.42
N SER A 366 -27.70 -28.49 4.28
CA SER A 366 -27.12 -29.81 4.54
C SER A 366 -25.90 -30.07 3.64
N PRO A 367 -24.82 -30.70 4.17
CA PRO A 367 -23.60 -30.95 3.41
C PRO A 367 -23.80 -31.73 2.10
N ASP A 368 -24.81 -32.57 1.97
CA ASP A 368 -25.14 -33.32 0.75
C ASP A 368 -25.69 -32.44 -0.39
N LYS A 369 -26.21 -31.26 -0.07
CA LYS A 369 -26.73 -30.26 -1.03
C LYS A 369 -25.68 -29.25 -1.49
N LEU A 370 -24.48 -29.27 -0.92
CA LEU A 370 -23.34 -28.44 -1.33
C LEU A 370 -22.50 -29.13 -2.41
N LEU A 371 -22.08 -28.37 -3.43
CA LEU A 371 -21.13 -28.86 -4.42
C LEU A 371 -19.69 -28.61 -3.95
N TYR A 372 -18.93 -29.66 -3.70
CA TYR A 372 -17.53 -29.50 -3.29
C TYR A 372 -16.62 -29.51 -4.51
N ILE A 373 -15.70 -28.55 -4.56
CA ILE A 373 -14.80 -28.37 -5.69
C ILE A 373 -13.36 -28.21 -5.26
N GLU A 374 -12.45 -28.54 -6.16
CA GLU A 374 -11.01 -28.27 -6.06
C GLU A 374 -10.60 -27.41 -7.26
N LEU A 375 -9.88 -26.32 -7.01
CA LEU A 375 -9.37 -25.43 -8.06
C LEU A 375 -7.89 -25.72 -8.36
N PHE A 376 -7.49 -25.58 -9.62
CA PHE A 376 -6.12 -25.85 -10.08
C PHE A 376 -5.30 -24.57 -10.19
N ASP A 377 -5.02 -23.92 -9.07
CA ASP A 377 -4.31 -22.63 -9.03
C ASP A 377 -2.97 -22.63 -9.78
N ASN A 378 -2.21 -23.72 -9.68
CA ASN A 378 -0.90 -23.82 -10.32
C ASN A 378 -0.99 -24.03 -11.84
N LYS A 379 -2.11 -24.57 -12.34
CA LYS A 379 -2.30 -24.87 -13.77
C LYS A 379 -3.04 -23.76 -14.49
N ALA A 380 -4.01 -23.14 -13.81
CA ALA A 380 -4.87 -22.11 -14.37
C ALA A 380 -5.04 -20.89 -13.46
N PRO A 381 -3.96 -20.21 -13.04
CA PRO A 381 -4.03 -19.15 -12.04
C PRO A 381 -4.95 -17.98 -12.44
N ARG A 382 -4.95 -17.57 -13.71
CA ARG A 382 -5.79 -16.45 -14.16
C ARG A 382 -7.26 -16.85 -14.19
N THR A 383 -7.53 -18.06 -14.67
CA THR A 383 -8.88 -18.61 -14.75
C THR A 383 -9.45 -18.92 -13.36
N ALA A 384 -8.61 -19.42 -12.44
CA ALA A 384 -8.97 -19.66 -11.04
C ALA A 384 -9.33 -18.34 -10.34
N TRP A 385 -8.54 -17.29 -10.56
CA TRP A 385 -8.85 -15.95 -10.06
C TRP A 385 -10.19 -15.42 -10.59
N TYR A 386 -10.46 -15.58 -11.90
CA TYR A 386 -11.75 -15.24 -12.49
C TYR A 386 -12.91 -16.01 -11.86
N PHE A 387 -12.74 -17.33 -11.70
CA PHE A 387 -13.75 -18.20 -11.12
C PHE A 387 -14.07 -17.79 -9.68
N ARG A 388 -13.03 -17.55 -8.85
CA ARG A 388 -13.24 -17.11 -7.46
C ARG A 388 -13.96 -15.78 -7.37
N LYS A 389 -13.60 -14.80 -8.21
CA LYS A 389 -14.30 -13.51 -8.24
C LYS A 389 -15.76 -13.62 -8.63
N THR A 390 -16.02 -14.41 -9.67
CA THR A 390 -17.38 -14.58 -10.20
C THR A 390 -18.28 -15.27 -9.19
N THR A 391 -17.71 -16.16 -8.37
CA THR A 391 -18.44 -16.96 -7.39
C THR A 391 -18.46 -16.37 -5.98
N GLY A 392 -17.60 -15.39 -5.67
CA GLY A 392 -17.42 -14.82 -4.34
C GLY A 392 -16.40 -15.56 -3.45
N LEU A 393 -15.75 -16.61 -3.96
CA LEU A 393 -14.75 -17.41 -3.23
C LEU A 393 -13.42 -16.69 -2.93
N THR A 394 -13.26 -15.43 -3.39
CA THR A 394 -12.07 -14.62 -3.09
C THR A 394 -11.95 -14.27 -1.62
N ILE A 395 -13.10 -14.00 -0.98
CA ILE A 395 -13.18 -13.53 0.40
C ILE A 395 -14.09 -14.43 1.27
N ARG A 396 -14.67 -15.49 0.71
CA ARG A 396 -15.59 -16.41 1.41
C ARG A 396 -15.22 -17.86 1.07
N LYS A 397 -15.57 -18.80 1.95
CA LYS A 397 -15.42 -20.25 1.68
C LYS A 397 -16.56 -20.84 0.87
N ILE A 398 -17.71 -20.17 0.88
CA ILE A 398 -18.88 -20.52 0.08
C ILE A 398 -19.00 -19.55 -1.09
N GLY A 399 -19.14 -20.11 -2.28
CA GLY A 399 -19.44 -19.36 -3.49
C GLY A 399 -20.84 -19.69 -4.03
N LYS A 400 -21.28 -18.90 -5.02
CA LYS A 400 -22.54 -19.12 -5.73
C LYS A 400 -22.31 -19.23 -7.22
N LEU A 401 -23.02 -20.15 -7.87
CA LEU A 401 -23.09 -20.28 -9.31
C LEU A 401 -24.55 -20.29 -9.75
N LYS A 402 -24.94 -19.33 -10.57
CA LYS A 402 -26.29 -19.26 -11.12
C LYS A 402 -26.40 -20.01 -12.43
N VAL A 403 -27.31 -20.97 -12.52
CA VAL A 403 -27.47 -21.81 -13.71
C VAL A 403 -28.04 -20.98 -14.85
N TYR A 404 -27.26 -20.80 -15.90
CA TYR A 404 -27.66 -20.10 -17.12
C TYR A 404 -28.43 -21.02 -18.06
N PHE A 405 -27.92 -22.22 -18.28
CA PHE A 405 -28.53 -23.18 -19.19
C PHE A 405 -28.11 -24.62 -18.86
N LYS A 406 -28.96 -25.61 -19.17
CA LYS A 406 -28.65 -27.04 -19.03
C LYS A 406 -29.10 -27.84 -20.25
N ILE A 407 -28.17 -28.38 -21.04
CA ILE A 407 -28.42 -29.28 -22.18
C ILE A 407 -27.85 -30.64 -21.80
N GLY A 408 -28.66 -31.70 -21.87
CA GLY A 408 -28.17 -33.08 -21.76
C GLY A 408 -27.34 -33.32 -20.49
N ASP A 409 -26.07 -33.65 -20.68
CA ASP A 409 -25.11 -33.95 -19.61
C ASP A 409 -24.24 -32.76 -19.19
N MET A 410 -24.62 -31.54 -19.55
CA MET A 410 -23.84 -30.33 -19.33
C MET A 410 -24.67 -29.23 -18.67
N VAL A 411 -24.07 -28.57 -17.69
CA VAL A 411 -24.62 -27.39 -17.01
C VAL A 411 -23.69 -26.22 -17.24
N ILE A 412 -24.26 -25.11 -17.72
CA ILE A 412 -23.57 -23.85 -17.95
C ILE A 412 -24.10 -22.81 -16.95
N PHE A 413 -23.20 -22.07 -16.33
CA PHE A 413 -23.48 -21.04 -15.35
C PHE A 413 -23.21 -19.65 -15.92
N GLU A 414 -23.88 -18.65 -15.35
CA GLU A 414 -23.71 -17.26 -15.73
C GLU A 414 -22.25 -16.81 -15.60
N ARG A 415 -21.85 -15.91 -16.51
CA ARG A 415 -20.53 -15.30 -16.54
C ARG A 415 -20.55 -13.93 -15.88
N ASN A 416 -19.42 -13.52 -15.32
CA ASN A 416 -19.16 -12.10 -15.07
C ASN A 416 -18.43 -11.48 -16.28
N GLU A 417 -19.13 -10.66 -17.08
CA GLU A 417 -18.56 -10.05 -18.29
C GLU A 417 -17.43 -9.06 -17.99
N ARG A 418 -17.52 -8.34 -16.87
CA ARG A 418 -16.52 -7.35 -16.46
C ARG A 418 -15.18 -8.04 -16.19
N TYR A 419 -15.20 -9.16 -15.48
CA TYR A 419 -14.00 -9.89 -15.09
C TYR A 419 -13.48 -10.85 -16.18
N ALA A 420 -14.28 -11.19 -17.18
CA ALA A 420 -13.88 -12.11 -18.25
C ALA A 420 -12.87 -11.50 -19.25
N ARG A 421 -12.54 -10.20 -19.11
CA ARG A 421 -11.52 -9.52 -19.91
C ARG A 421 -10.14 -10.08 -19.54
N GLY A 422 -9.45 -10.69 -20.52
CA GLY A 422 -8.09 -11.20 -20.33
C GLY A 422 -7.98 -12.68 -19.93
N LEU A 423 -9.04 -13.47 -20.10
CA LEU A 423 -9.00 -14.93 -20.01
C LEU A 423 -8.27 -15.53 -21.21
N LEU A 424 -6.93 -15.51 -21.19
CA LEU A 424 -6.11 -16.19 -22.19
C LEU A 424 -6.29 -17.72 -22.10
N PRO A 425 -6.05 -18.46 -23.19
CA PRO A 425 -5.95 -19.92 -23.14
C PRO A 425 -4.97 -20.38 -22.06
N GLU A 426 -5.44 -21.21 -21.14
CA GLU A 426 -4.73 -21.62 -19.93
C GLU A 426 -5.28 -22.98 -19.47
N ASN A 427 -4.42 -23.97 -19.28
CA ASN A 427 -4.82 -25.36 -18.94
C ASN A 427 -5.94 -25.92 -19.85
N THR A 428 -5.77 -25.75 -21.16
CA THR A 428 -6.74 -26.25 -22.15
C THR A 428 -6.63 -27.77 -22.30
N PRO A 429 -7.77 -28.50 -22.49
CA PRO A 429 -7.73 -29.92 -22.80
C PRO A 429 -6.98 -30.19 -24.13
N LYS A 430 -6.53 -31.43 -24.33
CA LYS A 430 -5.83 -31.85 -25.56
C LYS A 430 -6.57 -32.94 -26.30
N ASP A 431 -6.82 -34.06 -25.62
CA ASP A 431 -7.38 -35.26 -26.26
C ASP A 431 -8.76 -35.61 -25.70
N LYS A 432 -8.89 -35.63 -24.37
CA LYS A 432 -10.12 -36.01 -23.67
C LYS A 432 -10.24 -35.25 -22.37
N VAL A 433 -11.45 -34.89 -22.00
CA VAL A 433 -11.80 -34.38 -20.68
C VAL A 433 -12.77 -35.36 -20.02
N GLU A 434 -12.49 -35.72 -18.77
CA GLU A 434 -13.37 -36.59 -17.98
C GLU A 434 -14.58 -35.80 -17.42
N GLY A 435 -15.61 -36.53 -16.98
CA GLY A 435 -16.74 -35.93 -16.29
C GLY A 435 -16.35 -35.28 -14.96
N GLY A 436 -17.05 -34.22 -14.58
CA GLY A 436 -16.85 -33.51 -13.31
C GLY A 436 -15.79 -32.40 -13.36
N TYR A 437 -15.06 -32.23 -14.46
CA TYR A 437 -14.18 -31.08 -14.64
C TYR A 437 -14.97 -29.78 -14.84
N ILE A 438 -14.44 -28.70 -14.27
CA ILE A 438 -15.00 -27.35 -14.38
C ILE A 438 -14.19 -26.60 -15.44
N GLY A 439 -14.88 -26.13 -16.48
CA GLY A 439 -14.31 -25.35 -17.56
C GLY A 439 -14.78 -23.91 -17.53
N VAL A 440 -13.96 -23.00 -18.07
CA VAL A 440 -14.33 -21.61 -18.33
C VAL A 440 -14.00 -21.28 -19.79
N THR A 441 -14.95 -20.70 -20.51
CA THR A 441 -14.72 -20.29 -21.90
C THR A 441 -13.71 -19.16 -21.94
N ASN A 442 -12.63 -19.33 -22.67
CA ASN A 442 -11.56 -18.34 -22.77
C ASN A 442 -11.78 -17.37 -23.95
N MET A 443 -10.87 -16.43 -24.15
CA MET A 443 -11.03 -15.34 -25.11
C MET A 443 -10.89 -15.72 -26.59
N VAL A 444 -10.61 -16.99 -26.92
CA VAL A 444 -10.69 -17.51 -28.30
C VAL A 444 -12.12 -17.40 -28.84
N ARG A 445 -13.13 -17.45 -27.97
CA ARG A 445 -14.55 -17.32 -28.32
C ARG A 445 -15.15 -16.02 -27.81
N LYS A 446 -16.18 -15.54 -28.52
CA LYS A 446 -16.94 -14.32 -28.14
C LYS A 446 -17.65 -14.49 -26.79
N LEU A 447 -18.09 -15.71 -26.49
CA LEU A 447 -18.80 -16.06 -25.26
C LEU A 447 -17.84 -16.40 -24.10
N LYS A 448 -16.71 -15.69 -23.99
CA LYS A 448 -15.76 -15.87 -22.88
C LYS A 448 -16.41 -15.62 -21.52
N GLY A 449 -15.94 -16.34 -20.51
CA GLY A 449 -16.36 -16.25 -19.11
C GLY A 449 -17.48 -17.21 -18.70
N TYR A 450 -18.19 -17.85 -19.64
CA TYR A 450 -19.16 -18.89 -19.24
C TYR A 450 -18.45 -20.03 -18.53
N ILE A 451 -19.05 -20.49 -17.43
CA ILE A 451 -18.53 -21.57 -16.61
C ILE A 451 -19.35 -22.81 -16.94
N GLY A 452 -18.70 -23.95 -17.15
CA GLY A 452 -19.38 -25.18 -17.56
C GLY A 452 -18.88 -26.39 -16.79
N VAL A 453 -19.79 -27.33 -16.53
CA VAL A 453 -19.48 -28.66 -15.98
C VAL A 453 -20.22 -29.70 -16.81
N ARG A 454 -19.48 -30.74 -17.21
CA ARG A 454 -20.04 -31.90 -17.92
C ARG A 454 -20.00 -33.14 -17.02
N PHE A 455 -20.99 -34.02 -17.12
CA PHE A 455 -21.09 -35.23 -16.29
C PHE A 455 -20.40 -36.44 -16.91
N SER A 456 -20.30 -36.49 -18.24
CA SER A 456 -19.68 -37.59 -18.98
C SER A 456 -18.39 -37.12 -19.67
N PRO A 457 -17.46 -38.05 -19.96
CA PRO A 457 -16.26 -37.72 -20.73
C PRO A 457 -16.59 -37.23 -22.15
N ASN A 458 -15.72 -36.40 -22.72
CA ASN A 458 -15.80 -35.96 -24.11
C ASN A 458 -14.40 -35.82 -24.74
N ASP A 459 -14.29 -36.18 -26.03
CA ASP A 459 -13.05 -36.18 -26.81
C ASP A 459 -12.99 -35.05 -27.86
N LYS A 460 -14.02 -34.20 -27.94
CA LYS A 460 -14.13 -33.13 -28.94
C LYS A 460 -14.35 -31.74 -28.34
N TYR A 461 -15.11 -31.65 -27.25
CA TYR A 461 -15.55 -30.39 -26.66
C TYR A 461 -15.29 -30.36 -25.15
N GLY A 462 -14.92 -29.17 -24.66
CA GLY A 462 -14.68 -28.94 -23.24
C GLY A 462 -15.96 -28.91 -22.39
N PRO A 463 -15.84 -28.74 -21.07
CA PRO A 463 -16.99 -28.65 -20.15
C PRO A 463 -17.95 -27.49 -20.43
N THR A 464 -17.53 -26.47 -21.19
CA THR A 464 -18.36 -25.33 -21.59
C THR A 464 -19.11 -25.55 -22.91
N GLY A 465 -18.90 -26.70 -23.56
CA GLY A 465 -19.43 -26.99 -24.90
C GLY A 465 -18.62 -26.40 -26.04
N GLU A 466 -17.59 -25.61 -25.74
CA GLU A 466 -16.66 -25.03 -26.71
C GLU A 466 -15.55 -26.02 -27.10
N THR A 467 -14.80 -25.70 -28.15
CA THR A 467 -13.60 -26.47 -28.54
C THR A 467 -12.58 -26.47 -27.41
N PHE A 468 -11.69 -27.47 -27.38
CA PHE A 468 -10.67 -27.58 -26.33
C PHE A 468 -9.76 -26.35 -26.22
N GLU A 469 -9.31 -25.81 -27.35
CA GLU A 469 -8.52 -24.55 -27.40
C GLU A 469 -9.25 -23.35 -26.77
N ALA A 470 -10.59 -23.37 -26.77
CA ALA A 470 -11.44 -22.31 -26.27
C ALA A 470 -11.91 -22.53 -24.83
N THR A 471 -11.47 -23.60 -24.17
CA THR A 471 -11.91 -23.97 -22.83
C THR A 471 -10.72 -24.09 -21.88
N ASN A 472 -10.69 -23.27 -20.84
CA ASN A 472 -9.72 -23.40 -19.76
C ASN A 472 -10.26 -24.32 -18.67
N ILE A 473 -9.51 -25.35 -18.26
CA ILE A 473 -9.90 -26.18 -17.14
C ILE A 473 -9.44 -25.52 -15.84
N VAL A 474 -10.40 -25.11 -15.00
CA VAL A 474 -10.12 -24.37 -13.76
C VAL A 474 -10.11 -25.24 -12.52
N GLY A 475 -10.78 -26.39 -12.55
CA GLY A 475 -10.93 -27.24 -11.39
C GLY A 475 -11.75 -28.48 -11.69
N ARG A 476 -12.21 -29.15 -10.62
CA ARG A 476 -13.10 -30.31 -10.69
C ARG A 476 -14.05 -30.36 -9.50
N VAL A 477 -15.19 -31.01 -9.71
CA VAL A 477 -16.10 -31.42 -8.64
C VAL A 477 -15.52 -32.64 -7.95
N VAL A 478 -15.43 -32.59 -6.61
CA VAL A 478 -14.92 -33.68 -5.78
C VAL A 478 -16.02 -34.44 -5.02
N LYS A 479 -17.17 -33.79 -4.77
CA LYS A 479 -18.31 -34.40 -4.08
C LYS A 479 -19.64 -33.79 -4.55
N ASN A 480 -20.71 -34.58 -4.46
CA ASN A 480 -22.10 -34.17 -4.68
C ASN A 480 -22.40 -33.62 -6.09
N ILE A 481 -21.82 -34.21 -7.14
CA ILE A 481 -22.12 -33.84 -8.53
C ILE A 481 -23.62 -33.99 -8.88
N GLU A 482 -24.36 -34.83 -8.15
CA GLU A 482 -25.80 -35.02 -8.26
C GLU A 482 -26.60 -33.72 -8.05
N VAL A 483 -26.05 -32.75 -7.29
CA VAL A 483 -26.65 -31.42 -7.12
C VAL A 483 -26.84 -30.75 -8.49
N LEU A 484 -25.86 -30.86 -9.38
CA LEU A 484 -25.92 -30.29 -10.73
C LEU A 484 -26.92 -31.04 -11.64
N LYS A 485 -27.06 -32.37 -11.45
CA LYS A 485 -28.03 -33.18 -12.18
C LYS A 485 -29.47 -32.83 -11.82
N LYS A 486 -29.73 -32.33 -10.61
CA LYS A 486 -31.06 -31.88 -10.17
C LYS A 486 -31.32 -30.39 -10.44
N ALA A 487 -30.26 -29.60 -10.64
CA ALA A 487 -30.38 -28.16 -10.90
C ALA A 487 -31.18 -27.84 -12.17
N LYS A 488 -31.94 -26.76 -12.10
CA LYS A 488 -32.76 -26.18 -13.18
C LYS A 488 -32.21 -24.82 -13.59
N VAL A 489 -32.63 -24.34 -14.75
CA VAL A 489 -32.28 -23.00 -15.23
C VAL A 489 -32.79 -21.95 -14.24
N GLY A 490 -31.90 -21.03 -13.84
CA GLY A 490 -32.19 -19.99 -12.84
C GLY A 490 -31.84 -20.36 -11.40
N ASP A 491 -31.57 -21.64 -11.10
CA ASP A 491 -31.19 -22.06 -9.74
C ASP A 491 -29.82 -21.48 -9.33
N GLU A 492 -29.68 -21.17 -8.04
CA GLU A 492 -28.38 -20.88 -7.41
C GLU A 492 -27.79 -22.17 -6.82
N VAL A 493 -26.60 -22.56 -7.29
CA VAL A 493 -25.82 -23.66 -6.74
C VAL A 493 -24.75 -23.10 -5.81
N TYR A 494 -24.78 -23.52 -4.56
CA TYR A 494 -23.74 -23.19 -3.58
C TYR A 494 -22.55 -24.13 -3.73
N ILE A 495 -21.36 -23.55 -3.79
CA ILE A 495 -20.10 -24.28 -3.95
C ILE A 495 -19.21 -24.11 -2.73
N TYR A 496 -18.53 -25.18 -2.33
CA TYR A 496 -17.53 -25.20 -1.26
C TYR A 496 -16.16 -25.50 -1.85
N GLU A 497 -15.23 -24.57 -1.72
CA GLU A 497 -13.84 -24.80 -2.13
C GLU A 497 -13.10 -25.63 -1.08
N VAL A 498 -12.67 -26.84 -1.46
CA VAL A 498 -11.80 -27.68 -0.62
C VAL A 498 -10.37 -27.22 -0.84
N ARG A 499 -9.82 -26.46 0.11
CA ARG A 499 -8.40 -26.09 0.09
C ARG A 499 -7.61 -27.22 0.75
N ASN A 500 -6.68 -27.82 0.00
CA ASN A 500 -5.63 -28.63 0.61
C ASN A 500 -4.65 -27.63 1.24
N ASP A 501 -4.49 -27.63 2.56
CA ASP A 501 -3.61 -26.72 3.34
C ASP A 501 -2.09 -26.96 3.10
N HIS A 502 -1.70 -27.27 1.87
CA HIS A 502 -0.35 -27.60 1.46
C HIS A 502 0.12 -26.75 0.28
N VAL A 503 0.17 -25.42 0.45
CA VAL A 503 1.14 -24.58 -0.25
C VAL A 503 1.51 -23.39 0.65
N LYS A 504 2.35 -23.64 1.67
CA LYS A 504 3.26 -22.60 2.16
C LYS A 504 4.48 -22.66 1.22
N SER A 505 4.64 -21.65 0.36
CA SER A 505 5.87 -21.42 -0.39
C SER A 505 6.61 -20.24 0.20
#